data_AF-A0A7V5BZ94-F1
#
_entry.id   AF-A0A7V5BZ94-F1
#
_cell.length_a   1.000
_cell.length_b   1.000
_cell.length_c   1.000
_cell.angle_alpha   90.00
_cell.angle_beta   90.00
_cell.angle_gamma   90.00
#
_symmetry.space_group_name_H-M   'P 1'
#
loop_
_entity.id
_entity.type
_entity.pdbx_description
1 polymer ?
#
loop_
_entity_poly.entity_id
_entity_poly.type
_entity_poly.pdbx_seq_one_letter_code
_entity_poly.pdbx_strand_id
1 'polypeptide(L)'
;MAGPSPRIRRLLVVIVVALGATACTDSQPETARERFVEEFVGGALPDASEFQAEILADGDVDFEEYERSVLATLACLREEGLETFGPTLQPDNTYSYGYRGVAEDGTLLPDSVVNAKFDLCYARYGELVDSVWFAKQAEQVFDASQEVKDAYVDCFAAHGVTIPRDLHITDIYRVLAEEPAVAPCEGVGR
;
A
#
# COMPACT_ATOMS: atom_id res chain seq x y z
N MET A 1 78.79 43.87 -2.80
CA MET A 1 77.94 42.75 -2.33
C MET A 1 76.61 43.33 -1.90
N ALA A 2 75.52 42.60 -2.19
CA ALA A 2 74.10 42.87 -1.93
C ALA A 2 73.43 43.99 -2.76
N GLY A 3 72.72 43.54 -3.82
CA GLY A 3 71.78 44.32 -4.63
C GLY A 3 70.32 44.25 -4.12
N PRO A 4 69.38 44.91 -4.82
CA PRO A 4 68.05 45.27 -4.31
C PRO A 4 66.94 44.31 -4.79
N SER A 5 65.77 44.30 -4.12
CA SER A 5 64.49 43.86 -4.71
C SER A 5 63.25 44.18 -3.86
N PRO A 6 62.04 44.21 -4.47
CA PRO A 6 61.08 45.31 -4.29
C PRO A 6 59.78 44.91 -3.56
N ARG A 7 59.09 45.94 -3.07
CA ARG A 7 57.76 45.84 -2.42
C ARG A 7 56.69 45.44 -3.45
N ILE A 8 56.14 44.24 -3.28
CA ILE A 8 55.07 43.67 -4.11
C ILE A 8 53.74 44.36 -3.80
N ARG A 9 53.16 44.96 -4.84
CA ARG A 9 51.77 45.42 -4.93
C ARG A 9 50.83 44.25 -4.67
N ARG A 10 49.99 44.33 -3.64
CA ARG A 10 48.89 43.39 -3.42
C ARG A 10 47.77 43.69 -4.43
N LEU A 11 47.64 42.86 -5.46
CA LEU A 11 46.47 42.79 -6.33
C LEU A 11 45.35 42.09 -5.57
N LEU A 12 44.18 42.73 -5.50
CA LEU A 12 42.93 42.13 -5.04
C LEU A 12 42.45 41.12 -6.10
N VAL A 13 42.32 39.85 -5.73
CA VAL A 13 41.67 38.81 -6.53
C VAL A 13 40.20 38.79 -6.14
N VAL A 14 39.32 39.15 -7.07
CA VAL A 14 37.87 38.99 -6.93
C VAL A 14 37.53 37.57 -7.36
N ILE A 15 37.15 36.72 -6.40
CA ILE A 15 36.64 35.37 -6.66
C ILE A 15 35.15 35.49 -7.01
N VAL A 16 34.81 35.22 -8.27
CA VAL A 16 33.44 35.03 -8.73
C VAL A 16 33.01 33.63 -8.31
N VAL A 17 32.22 33.53 -7.24
CA VAL A 17 31.58 32.28 -6.82
C VAL A 17 30.37 32.06 -7.73
N ALA A 18 30.49 31.10 -8.65
CA ALA A 18 29.37 30.59 -9.42
C ALA A 18 28.42 29.84 -8.48
N LEU A 19 27.29 30.46 -8.15
CA LEU A 19 26.15 29.80 -7.51
C LEU A 19 25.50 28.86 -8.53
N GLY A 20 26.03 27.64 -8.62
CA GLY A 20 25.31 26.51 -9.17
C GLY A 20 24.19 26.16 -8.19
N ALA A 21 23.00 26.72 -8.40
CA ALA A 21 21.80 26.27 -7.75
C ALA A 21 21.52 24.84 -8.25
N THR A 22 21.99 23.86 -7.49
CA THR A 22 21.48 22.50 -7.49
C THR A 22 19.98 22.58 -7.26
N ALA A 23 19.20 22.43 -8.33
CA ALA A 23 17.82 22.04 -8.24
C ALA A 23 17.80 20.64 -7.60
N CYS A 24 17.66 20.62 -6.27
CA CYS A 24 17.18 19.43 -5.57
C CYS A 24 15.72 19.26 -6.01
N THR A 25 15.53 18.57 -7.13
CA THR A 25 14.25 17.99 -7.47
C THR A 25 14.01 16.89 -6.44
N ASP A 26 13.27 17.25 -5.41
CA ASP A 26 12.75 16.38 -4.38
C ASP A 26 11.59 15.58 -5.01
N SER A 27 11.93 14.54 -5.75
CA SER A 27 10.99 13.63 -6.41
C SER A 27 11.20 12.23 -5.85
N GLN A 28 10.82 11.98 -4.58
CA GLN A 28 10.86 10.63 -4.00
C GLN A 28 9.74 10.31 -2.98
N PRO A 29 8.46 10.31 -3.40
CA PRO A 29 7.48 9.36 -2.84
C PRO A 29 7.22 8.16 -3.77
N GLU A 30 7.31 8.32 -5.10
CA GLU A 30 6.99 7.22 -6.04
C GLU A 30 7.90 5.99 -5.87
N THR A 31 9.19 6.18 -5.62
CA THR A 31 10.16 5.07 -5.59
C THR A 31 10.07 4.15 -4.38
N ALA A 32 9.50 4.61 -3.25
CA ALA A 32 9.30 3.76 -2.07
C ALA A 32 8.05 2.89 -2.23
N ARG A 33 6.97 3.47 -2.77
CA ARG A 33 5.74 2.76 -3.09
C ARG A 33 5.94 1.73 -4.19
N GLU A 34 6.61 2.11 -5.28
CA GLU A 34 6.95 1.22 -6.39
C GLU A 34 7.75 0.01 -5.89
N ARG A 35 8.77 0.24 -5.04
CA ARG A 35 9.55 -0.85 -4.44
C ARG A 35 8.73 -1.74 -3.52
N PHE A 36 7.83 -1.18 -2.71
CA PHE A 36 6.94 -1.97 -1.85
C PHE A 36 6.00 -2.85 -2.69
N VAL A 37 5.40 -2.29 -3.73
CA VAL A 37 4.51 -3.04 -4.64
C VAL A 37 5.32 -4.12 -5.38
N GLU A 38 6.49 -3.80 -5.90
CA GLU A 38 7.37 -4.76 -6.59
C GLU A 38 7.80 -5.92 -5.65
N GLU A 39 8.20 -5.61 -4.42
CA GLU A 39 8.56 -6.63 -3.41
C GLU A 39 7.35 -7.48 -3.00
N PHE A 40 6.20 -6.84 -2.78
CA PHE A 40 4.96 -7.52 -2.41
C PHE A 40 4.49 -8.46 -3.53
N VAL A 41 4.42 -7.98 -4.78
CA VAL A 41 4.04 -8.78 -5.95
C VAL A 41 5.03 -9.92 -6.15
N GLY A 42 6.33 -9.64 -6.08
CA GLY A 42 7.38 -10.65 -6.20
C GLY A 42 7.28 -11.76 -5.15
N GLY A 43 6.89 -11.42 -3.92
CA GLY A 43 6.64 -12.37 -2.84
C GLY A 43 5.33 -13.15 -2.97
N ALA A 44 4.30 -12.56 -3.60
CA ALA A 44 2.96 -13.14 -3.73
C ALA A 44 2.77 -14.05 -4.94
N LEU A 45 3.53 -13.85 -6.02
CA LEU A 45 3.44 -14.65 -7.26
C LEU A 45 3.54 -16.19 -7.08
N PRO A 46 4.38 -16.74 -6.16
CA PRO A 46 4.44 -18.19 -5.96
C PRO A 46 3.13 -18.83 -5.47
N ASP A 47 2.31 -18.07 -4.75
CA ASP A 47 1.04 -18.53 -4.17
C ASP A 47 -0.17 -18.09 -5.02
N ALA A 48 0.07 -17.32 -6.09
CA ALA A 48 -0.98 -16.81 -6.97
C ALA A 48 -1.64 -17.93 -7.78
N SER A 49 -2.97 -17.83 -7.93
CA SER A 49 -3.67 -18.62 -8.94
C SER A 49 -3.21 -18.23 -10.36
N GLU A 50 -3.44 -19.09 -11.35
CA GLU A 50 -3.13 -18.76 -12.76
C GLU A 50 -3.80 -17.45 -13.21
N PHE A 51 -5.03 -17.19 -12.75
CA PHE A 51 -5.75 -15.96 -13.04
C PHE A 51 -5.09 -14.73 -12.42
N GLN A 52 -4.68 -14.83 -11.15
CA GLN A 52 -4.00 -13.74 -10.45
C GLN A 52 -2.60 -13.50 -11.01
N ALA A 53 -1.86 -14.57 -11.35
CA ALA A 53 -0.54 -14.46 -11.97
C ALA A 53 -0.57 -13.78 -13.34
N GLU A 54 -1.65 -13.96 -14.12
CA GLU A 54 -1.86 -13.23 -15.37
C GLU A 54 -2.01 -11.73 -15.14
N ILE A 55 -2.83 -11.33 -14.16
CA ILE A 55 -3.03 -9.92 -13.79
C ILE A 55 -1.72 -9.32 -13.28
N LEU A 56 -1.03 -10.02 -12.39
CA LEU A 56 0.15 -9.50 -11.70
C LEU A 56 1.45 -9.59 -12.52
N ALA A 57 1.36 -9.97 -13.80
CA ALA A 57 2.53 -10.27 -14.63
C ALA A 57 3.43 -9.07 -14.89
N ASP A 58 2.86 -7.86 -14.93
CA ASP A 58 3.60 -6.61 -15.14
C ASP A 58 3.95 -5.89 -13.82
N GLY A 59 3.61 -6.49 -12.68
CA GLY A 59 3.86 -5.92 -11.35
C GLY A 59 2.84 -4.88 -10.93
N ASP A 60 1.76 -4.66 -11.69
CA ASP A 60 0.75 -3.66 -11.41
C ASP A 60 -0.67 -4.25 -11.45
N VAL A 61 -1.64 -3.45 -11.00
CA VAL A 61 -3.07 -3.72 -11.19
C VAL A 61 -3.75 -2.42 -11.61
N ASP A 62 -4.28 -2.40 -12.83
CA ASP A 62 -5.15 -1.31 -13.29
C ASP A 62 -6.63 -1.53 -12.89
N PHE A 63 -7.47 -0.53 -13.14
CA PHE A 63 -8.88 -0.61 -12.74
C PHE A 63 -9.65 -1.71 -13.50
N GLU A 64 -9.31 -1.97 -14.77
CA GLU A 64 -9.97 -2.99 -15.59
C GLU A 64 -9.60 -4.39 -15.07
N GLU A 65 -8.36 -4.59 -14.64
CA GLU A 65 -7.88 -5.82 -14.01
C GLU A 65 -8.50 -6.04 -12.63
N TYR A 66 -8.58 -4.99 -11.82
CA TYR A 66 -9.30 -5.01 -10.55
C TYR A 66 -10.78 -5.38 -10.77
N GLU A 67 -11.47 -4.69 -11.68
CA GLU A 67 -12.86 -5.00 -12.05
C GLU A 67 -13.00 -6.46 -12.52
N ARG A 68 -12.08 -6.93 -13.37
CA ARG A 68 -12.05 -8.31 -13.87
C ARG A 68 -11.95 -9.31 -12.72
N SER A 69 -11.14 -9.04 -11.70
CA SER A 69 -11.00 -9.90 -10.51
C SER A 69 -12.28 -9.96 -9.66
N VAL A 70 -12.96 -8.82 -9.47
CA VAL A 70 -14.22 -8.71 -8.75
C VAL A 70 -15.33 -9.46 -9.49
N LEU A 71 -15.43 -9.28 -10.81
CA LEU A 71 -16.42 -9.96 -11.63
C LEU A 71 -16.18 -11.48 -11.67
N ALA A 72 -14.92 -11.93 -11.73
CA ALA A 72 -14.56 -13.34 -11.66
C ALA A 72 -14.93 -13.96 -10.30
N THR A 73 -14.67 -13.24 -9.21
CA THR A 73 -15.08 -13.65 -7.86
C THR A 73 -16.60 -13.81 -7.79
N LEU A 74 -17.37 -12.82 -8.25
CA LEU A 74 -18.84 -12.88 -8.25
C LEU A 74 -19.40 -14.00 -9.15
N ALA A 75 -18.76 -14.27 -10.29
CA ALA A 75 -19.12 -15.39 -11.15
C ALA A 75 -18.93 -16.73 -10.42
N CYS A 76 -17.78 -16.92 -9.77
CA CYS A 76 -17.49 -18.11 -8.96
C CYS A 76 -18.51 -18.29 -7.82
N LEU A 77 -18.87 -17.22 -7.09
CA LEU A 77 -19.86 -17.31 -6.02
C LEU A 77 -21.22 -17.79 -6.53
N ARG A 78 -21.64 -17.35 -7.73
CA ARG A 78 -22.89 -17.82 -8.36
C ARG A 78 -22.79 -19.29 -8.76
N GLU A 79 -21.65 -19.73 -9.29
CA GLU A 79 -21.39 -21.13 -9.62
C GLU A 79 -21.39 -22.02 -8.36
N GLU A 80 -20.91 -21.50 -7.24
CA GLU A 80 -20.97 -22.12 -5.92
C GLU A 80 -22.38 -22.11 -5.30
N GLY A 81 -23.39 -21.59 -6.00
CA GLY A 81 -24.78 -21.60 -5.59
C GLY A 81 -25.15 -20.48 -4.62
N LEU A 82 -24.34 -19.42 -4.52
CA LEU A 82 -24.67 -18.23 -3.74
C LEU A 82 -25.42 -17.21 -4.57
N GLU A 83 -26.41 -16.57 -3.96
CA GLU A 83 -27.02 -15.37 -4.51
C GLU A 83 -26.06 -14.20 -4.27
N THR A 84 -25.85 -13.36 -5.28
CA THR A 84 -24.93 -12.21 -5.23
C THR A 84 -25.66 -10.91 -5.55
N PHE A 85 -25.24 -9.83 -4.91
CA PHE A 85 -25.77 -8.48 -5.09
C PHE A 85 -24.64 -7.53 -5.49
N GLY A 86 -24.90 -6.63 -6.44
CA GLY A 86 -23.87 -5.78 -7.04
C GLY A 86 -23.14 -6.44 -8.22
N PRO A 87 -21.92 -5.98 -8.57
CA PRO A 87 -21.12 -5.01 -7.81
C PRO A 87 -21.60 -3.57 -8.01
N THR A 88 -21.31 -2.68 -7.06
CA THR A 88 -21.57 -1.24 -7.13
C THR A 88 -20.27 -0.48 -6.95
N LEU A 89 -19.89 0.33 -7.94
CA LEU A 89 -18.69 1.15 -7.89
C LEU A 89 -18.88 2.29 -6.88
N GLN A 90 -17.93 2.42 -5.97
CA GLN A 90 -17.90 3.43 -4.93
C GLN A 90 -17.05 4.64 -5.34
N PRO A 91 -17.19 5.81 -4.67
CA PRO A 91 -16.43 7.02 -5.00
C PRO A 91 -14.90 6.88 -4.88
N ASP A 92 -14.41 5.89 -4.15
CA ASP A 92 -12.99 5.57 -3.96
C ASP A 92 -12.46 4.56 -4.99
N ASN A 93 -13.19 4.33 -6.09
CA ASN A 93 -12.89 3.34 -7.13
C ASN A 93 -12.81 1.90 -6.60
N THR A 94 -13.52 1.58 -5.53
CA THR A 94 -13.67 0.20 -5.04
C THR A 94 -15.04 -0.35 -5.38
N TYR A 95 -15.15 -1.67 -5.47
CA TYR A 95 -16.42 -2.35 -5.66
C TYR A 95 -16.99 -2.85 -4.33
N SER A 96 -18.23 -2.46 -4.03
CA SER A 96 -19.03 -3.07 -2.98
C SER A 96 -19.96 -4.13 -3.58
N TYR A 97 -19.99 -5.31 -2.97
CA TYR A 97 -20.90 -6.38 -3.33
C TYR A 97 -21.30 -7.19 -2.09
N GLY A 98 -22.41 -7.91 -2.18
CA GLY A 98 -22.91 -8.78 -1.12
C GLY A 98 -23.20 -10.16 -1.65
N TYR A 99 -23.28 -11.13 -0.75
CA TYR A 99 -23.64 -12.51 -1.09
C TYR A 99 -24.42 -13.16 0.05
N ARG A 100 -25.24 -14.15 -0.28
CA ARG A 100 -25.91 -15.02 0.70
C ARG A 100 -26.14 -16.42 0.13
N GLY A 101 -26.16 -17.40 1.02
CA GLY A 101 -26.56 -18.76 0.69
C GLY A 101 -27.99 -19.03 1.12
N VAL A 102 -28.78 -19.64 0.24
CA VAL A 102 -30.17 -20.05 0.53
C VAL A 102 -30.35 -21.51 0.13
N ALA A 103 -30.89 -22.33 1.03
CA ALA A 103 -31.23 -23.73 0.78
C ALA A 103 -32.52 -23.85 -0.08
N GLU A 104 -32.81 -25.06 -0.56
CA GLU A 104 -34.00 -25.32 -1.40
C GLU A 104 -35.33 -24.97 -0.71
N ASP A 105 -35.39 -25.08 0.61
CA ASP A 105 -36.57 -24.74 1.42
C ASP A 105 -36.68 -23.24 1.74
N GLY A 106 -35.78 -22.41 1.21
CA GLY A 106 -35.74 -20.98 1.42
C GLY A 106 -35.05 -20.56 2.72
N THR A 107 -34.51 -21.49 3.52
CA THR A 107 -33.75 -21.16 4.72
C THR A 107 -32.35 -20.64 4.37
N LEU A 108 -31.82 -19.73 5.20
CA LEU A 108 -30.45 -19.26 5.03
C LEU A 108 -29.47 -20.37 5.37
N LEU A 109 -28.44 -20.52 4.54
CA LEU A 109 -27.31 -21.39 4.86
C LEU A 109 -26.52 -20.80 6.05
N PRO A 110 -25.88 -21.65 6.87
CA PRO A 110 -24.99 -21.18 7.94
C PRO A 110 -23.84 -20.35 7.37
N ASP A 111 -23.45 -19.28 8.08
CA ASP A 111 -22.35 -18.40 7.68
C ASP A 111 -21.05 -19.16 7.39
N SER A 112 -20.74 -20.21 8.15
CA SER A 112 -19.54 -21.03 7.91
C SER A 112 -19.52 -21.69 6.52
N VAL A 113 -20.68 -22.09 6.00
CA VAL A 113 -20.81 -22.67 4.66
C VAL A 113 -20.67 -21.59 3.60
N VAL A 114 -21.30 -20.44 3.82
CA VAL A 114 -21.24 -19.30 2.91
C VAL A 114 -19.82 -18.75 2.82
N ASN A 115 -19.15 -18.57 3.96
CA ASN A 115 -17.79 -18.05 4.03
C ASN A 115 -16.77 -19.02 3.41
N ALA A 116 -16.90 -20.33 3.62
CA ALA A 116 -16.00 -21.29 2.97
C ALA A 116 -16.05 -21.22 1.43
N LYS A 117 -17.24 -20.96 0.86
CA LYS A 117 -17.42 -20.73 -0.58
C LYS A 117 -16.84 -19.39 -1.01
N PHE A 118 -17.03 -18.35 -0.18
CA PHE A 118 -16.41 -17.06 -0.42
C PHE A 118 -14.89 -17.15 -0.44
N ASP A 119 -14.27 -17.73 0.60
CA ASP A 119 -12.82 -17.88 0.72
C ASP A 119 -12.25 -18.65 -0.48
N LEU A 120 -12.92 -19.71 -0.93
CA LEU A 120 -12.52 -20.47 -2.11
C LEU A 120 -12.49 -19.60 -3.38
N CYS A 121 -13.52 -18.80 -3.61
CA CYS A 121 -13.60 -17.93 -4.79
C CYS A 121 -12.64 -16.74 -4.67
N TYR A 122 -12.57 -16.13 -3.49
CA TYR A 122 -11.76 -14.94 -3.24
C TYR A 122 -10.27 -15.26 -3.30
N ALA A 123 -9.81 -16.35 -2.67
CA ALA A 123 -8.42 -16.79 -2.76
C ALA A 123 -8.00 -17.04 -4.22
N ARG A 124 -8.93 -17.55 -5.05
CA ARG A 124 -8.65 -17.85 -6.45
C ARG A 124 -8.59 -16.60 -7.34
N TYR A 125 -9.46 -15.61 -7.11
CA TYR A 125 -9.66 -14.52 -8.08
C TYR A 125 -9.30 -13.14 -7.55
N GLY A 126 -9.56 -12.85 -6.27
CA GLY A 126 -9.50 -11.50 -5.72
C GLY A 126 -8.31 -11.24 -4.81
N GLU A 127 -7.92 -12.18 -3.96
CA GLU A 127 -7.08 -11.90 -2.78
C GLU A 127 -5.79 -11.11 -3.07
N LEU A 128 -4.97 -11.57 -4.00
CA LEU A 128 -3.71 -10.90 -4.32
C LEU A 128 -3.92 -9.63 -5.15
N VAL A 129 -4.94 -9.62 -6.03
CA VAL A 129 -5.27 -8.46 -6.87
C VAL A 129 -5.75 -7.31 -6.00
N ASP A 130 -6.67 -7.57 -5.07
CA ASP A 130 -7.15 -6.62 -4.08
C ASP A 130 -5.99 -6.09 -3.24
N SER A 131 -5.10 -6.97 -2.77
CA SER A 131 -3.93 -6.57 -1.97
C SER A 131 -3.04 -5.56 -2.70
N VAL A 132 -2.75 -5.78 -3.99
CA VAL A 132 -1.95 -4.86 -4.82
C VAL A 132 -2.73 -3.58 -5.13
N TRP A 133 -3.99 -3.70 -5.50
CA TRP A 133 -4.89 -2.57 -5.76
C TRP A 133 -4.95 -1.61 -4.56
N PHE A 134 -5.20 -2.14 -3.35
CA PHE A 134 -5.26 -1.35 -2.13
C PHE A 134 -3.90 -0.83 -1.68
N ALA A 135 -2.81 -1.58 -1.89
CA ALA A 135 -1.46 -1.09 -1.62
C ALA A 135 -1.13 0.16 -2.43
N LYS A 136 -1.50 0.20 -3.71
CA LYS A 136 -1.32 1.39 -4.57
C LYS A 136 -2.18 2.56 -4.14
N GLN A 137 -3.41 2.28 -3.73
CA GLN A 137 -4.37 3.29 -3.28
C GLN A 137 -4.19 3.68 -1.81
N ALA A 138 -3.22 3.13 -1.09
CA ALA A 138 -3.13 3.31 0.35
C ALA A 138 -2.99 4.78 0.79
N GLU A 139 -2.41 5.65 -0.03
CA GLU A 139 -2.37 7.10 0.24
C GLU A 139 -3.75 7.77 0.11
N GLN A 140 -4.63 7.24 -0.73
CA GLN A 140 -5.97 7.77 -1.01
C GLN A 140 -7.04 7.14 -0.09
N VAL A 141 -6.87 5.86 0.25
CA VAL A 141 -7.78 5.05 1.07
C VAL A 141 -7.41 5.10 2.56
N PHE A 142 -6.12 5.24 2.87
CA PHE A 142 -5.58 5.40 4.22
C PHE A 142 -4.85 6.73 4.39
N ASP A 143 -5.44 7.85 3.95
CA ASP A 143 -5.17 9.11 4.66
C ASP A 143 -5.84 9.03 6.05
N ALA A 144 -5.30 8.12 6.87
CA ALA A 144 -5.52 8.13 8.29
C ALA A 144 -5.23 9.56 8.73
N SER A 145 -6.23 10.21 9.32
CA SER A 145 -6.11 11.59 9.75
C SER A 145 -4.81 11.73 10.57
N GLN A 146 -4.20 12.91 10.56
CA GLN A 146 -3.00 13.14 11.37
C GLN A 146 -3.21 12.74 12.84
N GLU A 147 -4.45 12.81 13.33
CA GLU A 147 -4.86 12.31 14.65
C GLU A 147 -4.67 10.79 14.81
N VAL A 148 -5.03 9.98 13.81
CA VAL A 148 -4.80 8.52 13.85
C VAL A 148 -3.30 8.20 13.79
N LYS A 149 -2.54 8.93 12.94
CA LYS A 149 -1.07 8.79 12.87
C LYS A 149 -0.42 9.12 14.21
N ASP A 150 -0.80 10.24 14.82
CA ASP A 150 -0.31 10.65 16.14
C ASP A 150 -0.66 9.63 17.22
N ALA A 151 -1.87 9.07 17.21
CA ALA A 151 -2.30 8.06 18.19
C ALA A 151 -1.43 6.79 18.11
N TYR A 152 -1.12 6.32 16.90
CA TYR A 152 -0.16 5.23 16.71
C TYR A 152 1.22 5.62 17.23
N VAL A 153 1.81 6.73 16.76
CA VAL A 153 3.15 7.17 17.16
C VAL A 153 3.29 7.31 18.68
N ASP A 154 2.26 7.84 19.35
CA ASP A 154 2.23 7.97 20.81
C ASP A 154 2.17 6.59 21.49
N CYS A 155 1.41 5.63 20.95
CA CYS A 155 1.39 4.24 21.43
C CYS A 155 2.78 3.59 21.31
N PHE A 156 3.41 3.70 20.13
CA PHE A 156 4.76 3.20 19.89
C PHE A 156 5.78 3.78 20.87
N ALA A 157 5.74 5.10 21.11
CA ALA A 157 6.64 5.77 22.03
C ALA A 157 6.46 5.26 23.48
N ALA A 158 5.23 4.99 23.91
CA ALA A 158 4.93 4.41 25.21
C ALA A 158 5.50 2.98 25.37
N HIS A 159 5.69 2.27 24.26
CA HIS A 159 6.28 0.93 24.20
C HIS A 159 7.77 0.93 23.83
N GLY A 160 8.43 2.10 23.87
CA GLY A 160 9.87 2.23 23.68
C GLY A 160 10.31 2.23 22.21
N VAL A 161 9.38 2.31 21.26
CA VAL A 161 9.66 2.40 19.82
C VAL A 161 9.54 3.85 19.38
N THR A 162 10.60 4.39 18.78
CA THR A 162 10.59 5.76 18.26
C THR A 162 10.31 5.74 16.77
N ILE A 163 9.14 6.27 16.39
CA ILE A 163 8.73 6.42 15.00
C ILE A 163 8.75 7.91 14.62
N PRO A 164 9.49 8.32 13.57
CA PRO A 164 9.38 9.68 13.04
C PRO A 164 7.93 10.04 12.68
N ARG A 165 7.46 11.20 13.12
CA ARG A 165 6.04 11.63 12.95
C ARG A 165 5.66 11.94 11.51
N ASP A 166 6.65 12.15 10.65
CA ASP A 166 6.50 12.39 9.23
C ASP A 166 6.44 11.10 8.41
N LEU A 167 6.53 9.92 9.04
CA LEU A 167 6.36 8.66 8.34
C LEU A 167 4.95 8.47 7.80
N HIS A 168 4.89 7.81 6.64
CA HIS A 168 3.63 7.41 6.05
C HIS A 168 2.98 6.28 6.88
N ILE A 169 1.65 6.19 6.87
CA ILE A 169 0.94 5.19 7.71
C ILE A 169 1.32 3.75 7.34
N THR A 170 1.67 3.49 6.08
CA THR A 170 2.17 2.19 5.62
C THR A 170 3.51 1.82 6.26
N ASP A 171 4.38 2.80 6.48
CA ASP A 171 5.63 2.58 7.21
C ASP A 171 5.38 2.30 8.69
N ILE A 172 4.35 2.92 9.28
CA ILE A 172 3.90 2.67 10.65
C ILE A 172 3.36 1.23 10.78
N TYR A 173 2.56 0.75 9.82
CA TYR A 173 2.08 -0.64 9.79
C TYR A 173 3.21 -1.66 9.61
N ARG A 174 4.26 -1.33 8.85
CA ARG A 174 5.46 -2.18 8.76
C ARG A 174 6.16 -2.32 10.12
N VAL A 175 6.27 -1.25 10.89
CA VAL A 175 6.83 -1.32 12.26
C VAL A 175 5.96 -2.20 13.16
N LEU A 176 4.61 -2.19 13.03
CA LEU A 176 3.74 -3.14 13.76
C LEU A 176 4.10 -4.61 13.45
N ALA A 177 4.39 -4.92 12.17
CA ALA A 177 4.68 -6.29 11.73
C ALA A 177 6.07 -6.78 12.19
N GLU A 178 7.04 -5.87 12.31
CA GLU A 178 8.43 -6.20 12.64
C GLU A 178 8.71 -6.20 14.16
N GLU A 179 7.90 -5.49 14.96
CA GLU A 179 8.14 -5.28 16.39
C GLU A 179 7.05 -5.94 17.26
N PRO A 180 7.21 -7.19 17.72
CA PRO A 180 6.18 -7.88 18.51
C PRO A 180 5.84 -7.19 19.85
N ALA A 181 6.70 -6.27 20.31
CA ALA A 181 6.48 -5.46 21.52
C ALA A 181 5.31 -4.46 21.39
N VAL A 182 4.83 -4.21 20.17
CA VAL A 182 3.81 -3.18 19.88
C VAL A 182 2.45 -3.77 19.47
N ALA A 183 2.28 -5.09 19.57
CA ALA A 183 1.00 -5.77 19.40
C ALA A 183 -0.17 -5.12 20.19
N PRO A 184 0.03 -4.52 21.39
CA PRO A 184 -1.04 -3.77 22.08
C PRO A 184 -1.56 -2.54 21.33
N CYS A 185 -0.84 -2.04 20.30
CA CYS A 185 -1.27 -0.93 19.46
C CYS A 185 -2.17 -1.36 18.28
N GLU A 186 -2.39 -2.66 18.06
CA GLU A 186 -3.32 -3.20 17.04
C GLU A 186 -4.79 -2.89 17.38
N GLY A 187 -5.21 -1.64 17.16
CA GLY A 187 -6.57 -1.17 17.48
C GLY A 187 -6.65 0.29 17.90
N VAL A 188 -5.52 0.95 18.07
CA VAL A 188 -5.46 2.40 18.27
C VAL A 188 -5.92 3.08 16.98
N GLY A 189 -6.92 3.96 17.04
CA GLY A 189 -7.41 4.71 15.87
C GLY A 189 -8.53 4.06 15.05
N ARG A 190 -9.19 3.00 15.56
CA ARG A 190 -10.51 2.57 15.08
C ARG A 190 -11.64 3.38 15.70
#